data_AF-A0A820T9E0-F1
#
_entry.id   AF-A0A820T9E0-F1
#
_cell.length_a   1.000
_cell.length_b   1.000
_cell.length_c   1.000
_cell.angle_alpha   90.00
_cell.angle_beta   90.00
_cell.angle_gamma   90.00
#
_symmetry.space_group_name_H-M   'P 1'
#
loop_
_entity.id
_entity.type
_entity.pdbx_description
1 polymer ?
#
loop_
_entity_poly.entity_id
_entity_poly.type
_entity_poly.pdbx_seq_one_letter_code
_entity_poly.pdbx_strand_id
1 'polypeptide(L)'
;MKYHKEPTPMDVNNYPMSYNTHDSTESDDKDLLDPILKKLHKGDLIDRLLGCAYGQALSDAYGLSTEFEDRITVATMYPDNTQIIPFQDYILTAHSSRWTRGDWTDDTDQGVLILETLTYPNGDDIMFAKKLRHWIYQCFSELGDCRGMGLGANVSQ
;
A
#
# COMPACT_ATOMS: atom_id res chain seq x y z
N MET A 1 -5.40 -20.50 32.91
CA MET A 1 -3.93 -20.49 32.66
C MET A 1 -3.61 -21.64 31.73
N LYS A 2 -3.55 -21.39 30.42
CA LYS A 2 -3.13 -22.39 29.42
C LYS A 2 -1.80 -21.90 28.84
N TYR A 3 -0.74 -22.66 29.09
CA TYR A 3 0.60 -22.42 28.58
C TYR A 3 0.57 -22.43 27.04
N HIS A 4 0.99 -21.35 26.40
CA HIS A 4 1.38 -21.34 24.99
C HIS A 4 2.76 -22.00 24.89
N LYS A 5 2.87 -23.05 24.08
CA LYS A 5 4.16 -23.57 23.61
C LYS A 5 4.63 -22.64 22.49
N GLU A 6 5.86 -22.16 22.61
CA GLU A 6 6.62 -21.54 21.52
C GLU A 6 6.59 -22.45 20.27
N PRO A 7 6.41 -21.90 19.05
CA PRO A 7 6.50 -22.70 17.83
C PRO A 7 7.93 -23.19 17.61
N THR A 8 8.07 -24.47 17.26
CA THR A 8 9.35 -25.09 16.88
C THR A 8 9.94 -24.44 15.62
N PRO A 9 11.27 -24.20 15.55
CA PRO A 9 11.92 -23.70 14.34
C PRO A 9 11.71 -24.69 13.18
N MET A 10 11.27 -24.17 12.02
CA MET A 10 11.14 -24.99 10.81
C MET A 10 12.52 -25.35 10.27
N ASP A 11 12.74 -26.66 10.06
CA ASP A 11 13.96 -27.22 9.46
C ASP A 11 14.02 -26.87 7.97
N VAL A 12 14.90 -25.95 7.62
CA VAL A 12 15.08 -25.39 6.27
C VAL A 12 15.73 -26.37 5.28
N ASN A 13 16.07 -27.60 5.69
CA ASN A 13 16.85 -28.52 4.87
C ASN A 13 16.04 -29.55 4.07
N ASN A 14 14.70 -29.50 4.07
CA ASN A 14 13.86 -30.59 3.53
C ASN A 14 13.08 -30.28 2.25
N TYR A 15 13.38 -29.18 1.54
CA TYR A 15 12.85 -28.93 0.20
C TYR A 15 13.92 -29.23 -0.86
N PRO A 16 13.73 -30.23 -1.74
CA PRO A 16 14.66 -30.45 -2.84
C PRO A 16 14.63 -29.26 -3.80
N MET A 17 15.73 -28.51 -3.83
CA MET A 17 16.02 -27.48 -4.82
C MET A 17 16.27 -28.14 -6.18
N SER A 18 15.25 -28.20 -7.03
CA SER A 18 15.46 -28.40 -8.47
C SER A 18 15.53 -27.03 -9.13
N TYR A 19 16.74 -26.50 -9.29
CA TYR A 19 16.97 -25.39 -10.21
C TYR A 19 16.68 -25.88 -11.63
N ASN A 20 15.56 -25.45 -12.21
CA ASN A 20 15.42 -25.47 -13.66
C ASN A 20 16.35 -24.38 -14.19
N THR A 21 17.52 -24.78 -14.69
CA THR A 21 18.38 -23.95 -15.53
C THR A 21 17.69 -23.77 -16.89
N HIS A 22 16.65 -22.95 -16.93
CA HIS A 22 16.16 -22.42 -18.20
C HIS A 22 17.07 -21.26 -18.60
N ASP A 23 17.93 -21.57 -19.57
CA ASP A 23 18.31 -20.73 -20.70
C ASP A 23 18.51 -19.24 -20.38
N SER A 24 19.75 -18.88 -20.04
CA SER A 24 20.22 -17.51 -20.02
C SER A 24 20.33 -16.99 -21.46
N THR A 25 19.20 -16.67 -22.08
CA THR A 25 19.21 -15.63 -23.11
C THR A 25 19.45 -14.33 -22.35
N GLU A 26 20.68 -13.80 -22.41
CA GLU A 26 20.94 -12.40 -22.05
C GLU A 26 19.93 -11.58 -22.86
N SER A 27 18.87 -11.09 -22.20
CA SER A 27 18.01 -10.13 -22.85
C SER A 27 18.85 -8.87 -22.98
N ASP A 28 19.04 -8.41 -24.22
CA ASP A 28 19.61 -7.10 -24.56
C ASP A 28 18.70 -5.94 -24.08
N ASP A 29 17.85 -6.19 -23.07
CA ASP A 29 16.99 -5.21 -22.45
C ASP A 29 17.87 -4.25 -21.66
N LYS A 30 18.16 -3.13 -22.30
CA LYS A 30 18.80 -1.99 -21.69
C LYS A 30 18.06 -1.63 -20.41
N ASP A 31 18.72 -1.83 -19.26
CA ASP A 31 18.21 -1.38 -17.98
C ASP A 31 18.01 0.14 -18.02
N LEU A 32 16.74 0.55 -18.06
CA LEU A 32 16.32 1.94 -18.16
C LEU A 32 16.55 2.70 -16.85
N LEU A 33 16.68 1.98 -15.72
CA LEU A 33 16.89 2.55 -14.39
C LEU A 33 18.38 2.79 -14.13
N ASP A 34 19.24 1.93 -14.65
CA ASP A 34 20.69 1.99 -14.45
C ASP A 34 21.32 3.38 -14.70
N PRO A 35 21.03 4.10 -15.82
CA PRO A 35 21.57 5.44 -16.04
C PRO A 35 20.98 6.51 -15.10
N ILE A 36 19.82 6.26 -14.50
CA ILE A 36 19.17 7.15 -13.54
C ILE A 36 19.79 6.94 -12.15
N LEU A 37 19.89 5.67 -11.73
CA LEU A 37 20.42 5.28 -10.43
C LEU A 37 21.90 5.66 -10.27
N LYS A 38 22.71 5.52 -11.34
CA LYS A 38 24.12 5.94 -11.35
C LYS A 38 24.33 7.44 -11.14
N LYS A 39 23.32 8.26 -11.43
CA LYS A 39 23.38 9.73 -11.33
C LYS A 39 22.80 10.26 -10.02
N LEU A 40 22.02 9.47 -9.30
CA LEU A 40 21.35 9.89 -8.08
C LEU A 40 22.26 9.68 -6.87
N HIS A 41 22.35 10.68 -6.01
CA HIS A 41 22.90 10.47 -4.68
C HIS A 41 21.92 9.65 -3.85
N LYS A 42 22.45 8.84 -2.92
CA LYS A 42 21.64 8.00 -2.03
C LYS A 42 20.58 8.81 -1.28
N GLY A 43 20.92 10.04 -0.85
CA GLY A 43 19.99 10.95 -0.18
C GLY A 43 18.79 11.31 -1.07
N ASP A 44 19.06 11.73 -2.31
CA ASP A 44 18.01 12.11 -3.28
C ASP A 44 17.11 10.92 -3.64
N LEU A 45 17.68 9.71 -3.71
CA LEU A 45 16.90 8.50 -3.95
C LEU A 45 15.96 8.21 -2.77
N ILE A 46 16.45 8.29 -1.53
CA ILE A 46 15.63 8.09 -0.33
C ILE A 46 14.52 9.15 -0.27
N ASP A 47 14.85 10.42 -0.51
CA ASP A 47 13.88 11.51 -0.52
C ASP A 47 12.75 11.27 -1.53
N ARG A 48 13.09 10.81 -2.74
CA ARG A 48 12.09 10.46 -3.78
C ARG A 48 11.24 9.25 -3.39
N LEU A 49 11.83 8.23 -2.79
CA LEU A 49 11.10 7.04 -2.33
C LEU A 49 10.13 7.39 -1.19
N LEU A 50 10.59 8.19 -0.22
CA LEU A 50 9.75 8.69 0.86
C LEU A 50 8.65 9.60 0.33
N GLY A 51 8.97 10.51 -0.60
CA GLY A 51 8.00 11.39 -1.24
C GLY A 51 6.94 10.61 -2.02
N CYS A 52 7.31 9.49 -2.66
CA CYS A 52 6.37 8.59 -3.30
C CYS A 52 5.43 7.93 -2.29
N ALA A 53 5.98 7.32 -1.22
CA ALA A 53 5.18 6.64 -0.21
C ALA A 53 4.26 7.60 0.56
N TYR A 54 4.79 8.70 1.08
CA TYR A 54 3.99 9.69 1.79
C TYR A 54 3.03 10.44 0.88
N GLY A 55 3.44 10.73 -0.36
CA GLY A 55 2.59 11.40 -1.34
C GLY A 55 1.39 10.55 -1.72
N GLN A 56 1.56 9.24 -1.87
CA GLN A 56 0.47 8.31 -2.11
C GLN A 56 -0.50 8.27 -0.92
N ALA A 57 0.01 8.07 0.31
CA ALA A 57 -0.81 8.02 1.51
C ALA A 57 -1.58 9.33 1.78
N LEU A 58 -0.92 10.48 1.60
CA LEU A 58 -1.55 11.79 1.76
C LEU A 58 -2.64 12.01 0.70
N SER A 59 -2.39 11.61 -0.55
CA SER A 59 -3.35 11.80 -1.64
C SER A 59 -4.59 10.93 -1.47
N ASP A 60 -4.42 9.70 -0.97
CA ASP A 60 -5.51 8.82 -0.58
C ASP A 60 -6.39 9.46 0.51
N ALA A 61 -5.79 9.79 1.66
CA ALA A 61 -6.50 10.44 2.77
C ALA A 61 -7.17 11.77 2.39
N TYR A 62 -6.53 12.57 1.53
CA TYR A 62 -7.09 13.82 1.04
C TYR A 62 -8.21 13.57 0.01
N GLY A 63 -8.09 12.55 -0.83
CA GLY A 63 -9.05 12.17 -1.87
C GLY A 63 -10.42 11.80 -1.32
N LEU A 64 -10.47 11.20 -0.12
CA LEU A 64 -11.71 10.92 0.63
C LEU A 64 -12.63 12.14 0.73
N SER A 65 -12.08 13.36 0.75
CA SER A 65 -12.88 14.60 0.83
C SER A 65 -13.84 14.80 -0.35
N THR A 66 -13.66 14.07 -1.45
CA THR A 66 -14.44 14.20 -2.70
C THR A 66 -14.84 12.88 -3.33
N GLU A 67 -14.53 11.75 -2.69
CA GLU A 67 -14.81 10.43 -3.26
C GLU A 67 -16.32 10.21 -3.47
N PHE A 68 -16.69 9.75 -4.67
CA PHE A 68 -18.07 9.60 -5.15
C PHE A 68 -18.89 10.89 -5.28
N GLU A 69 -18.29 12.06 -5.05
CA GLU A 69 -18.97 13.34 -5.25
C GLU A 69 -18.79 13.85 -6.67
N ASP A 70 -19.85 14.43 -7.24
CA ASP A 70 -19.75 15.11 -8.53
C ASP A 70 -19.18 16.53 -8.38
N ARG A 71 -18.74 17.10 -9.50
CA ARG A 71 -18.13 18.44 -9.54
C ARG A 71 -19.04 19.55 -8.99
N ILE A 72 -20.36 19.46 -9.19
CA ILE A 72 -21.33 20.46 -8.74
C ILE A 72 -21.45 20.39 -7.21
N THR A 73 -21.52 19.17 -6.67
CA THR A 73 -21.56 18.95 -5.23
C THR A 73 -20.27 19.43 -4.55
N VAL A 74 -19.10 19.10 -5.10
CA VAL A 74 -17.81 19.60 -4.58
C VAL A 74 -17.73 21.13 -4.63
N ALA A 75 -18.15 21.76 -5.73
CA ALA A 75 -18.16 23.23 -5.83
C ALA A 75 -19.16 23.90 -4.88
N THR A 76 -20.22 23.18 -4.48
CA THR A 76 -21.18 23.66 -3.48
C THR A 76 -20.60 23.54 -2.07
N MET A 77 -19.88 22.46 -1.78
CA MET A 77 -19.17 22.26 -0.51
C MET A 77 -18.04 23.27 -0.32
N TYR A 78 -17.29 23.55 -1.39
CA TYR A 78 -16.12 24.43 -1.38
C TYR A 78 -16.25 25.53 -2.45
N PRO A 79 -17.00 26.61 -2.17
CA PRO A 79 -17.30 27.63 -3.19
C PRO A 79 -16.09 28.49 -3.57
N ASP A 80 -15.08 28.62 -2.71
CA ASP A 80 -13.83 29.30 -3.02
C ASP A 80 -12.83 28.32 -3.65
N ASN A 81 -12.85 28.25 -4.97
CA ASN A 81 -11.96 27.39 -5.75
C ASN A 81 -10.50 27.88 -5.82
N THR A 82 -10.16 28.98 -5.15
CA THR A 82 -8.78 29.45 -5.00
C THR A 82 -8.10 28.86 -3.77
N GLN A 83 -8.88 28.27 -2.85
CA GLN A 83 -8.38 27.59 -1.67
C GLN A 83 -8.33 26.09 -1.88
N ILE A 84 -7.39 25.45 -1.21
CA ILE A 84 -7.38 23.98 -1.07
C ILE A 84 -8.51 23.55 -0.14
N ILE A 85 -8.98 22.32 -0.31
CA ILE A 85 -9.91 21.70 0.63
C ILE A 85 -9.18 21.60 1.98
N PRO A 86 -9.79 22.07 3.09
CA PRO A 86 -9.17 21.97 4.41
C PRO A 86 -8.89 20.51 4.76
N PHE A 87 -7.63 20.18 5.05
CA PHE A 87 -7.24 18.85 5.51
C PHE A 87 -6.64 18.95 6.92
N GLN A 88 -7.05 18.13 7.89
CA GLN A 88 -7.98 16.99 7.81
C GLN A 88 -9.47 17.36 8.01
N ASP A 89 -9.77 18.65 8.10
CA ASP A 89 -11.08 19.17 8.53
C ASP A 89 -12.07 19.41 7.37
N TYR A 90 -12.00 18.60 6.32
CA TYR A 90 -12.89 18.68 5.16
C TYR A 90 -14.36 18.40 5.54
N ILE A 91 -15.30 18.80 4.70
CA ILE A 91 -16.73 18.51 4.90
C ILE A 91 -16.95 17.00 4.70
N LEU A 92 -17.51 16.33 5.71
CA LEU A 92 -17.77 14.88 5.64
C LEU A 92 -18.91 14.58 4.68
N THR A 93 -18.70 13.60 3.82
CA THR A 93 -19.72 13.01 2.94
C THR A 93 -20.26 11.73 3.57
N ALA A 94 -21.32 11.16 2.99
CA ALA A 94 -21.81 9.85 3.41
C ALA A 94 -20.70 8.79 3.30
N HIS A 95 -19.85 8.88 2.28
CA HIS A 95 -18.72 7.98 2.10
C HIS A 95 -17.62 8.22 3.12
N SER A 96 -17.05 9.44 3.17
CA SER A 96 -15.88 9.72 4.01
C SER A 96 -16.17 9.69 5.51
N SER A 97 -17.42 9.81 5.92
CA SER A 97 -17.84 9.68 7.33
C SER A 97 -17.56 8.30 7.95
N ARG A 98 -17.15 7.30 7.16
CA ARG A 98 -16.81 5.95 7.64
C ARG A 98 -15.40 5.86 8.23
N TRP A 99 -14.53 6.83 7.96
CA TRP A 99 -13.15 6.90 8.43
C TRP A 99 -12.95 7.99 9.48
N THR A 100 -11.87 7.89 10.25
CA THR A 100 -11.41 9.00 11.09
C THR A 100 -10.93 10.14 10.19
N ARG A 101 -11.06 11.39 10.65
CA ARG A 101 -10.51 12.53 9.89
C ARG A 101 -9.01 12.36 9.71
N GLY A 102 -8.55 12.49 8.47
CA GLY A 102 -7.14 12.37 8.10
C GLY A 102 -6.63 10.94 7.96
N ASP A 103 -7.51 9.95 8.14
CA ASP A 103 -7.21 8.54 7.90
C ASP A 103 -7.16 8.25 6.39
N TRP A 104 -6.46 7.19 6.01
CA TRP A 104 -6.36 6.72 4.63
C TRP A 104 -7.26 5.50 4.39
N THR A 105 -7.24 4.95 3.18
CA THR A 105 -8.13 3.87 2.75
C THR A 105 -7.35 2.60 2.37
N ASP A 106 -8.02 1.68 1.68
CA ASP A 106 -7.41 0.47 1.19
C ASP A 106 -6.29 0.71 0.17
N ASP A 107 -6.29 1.85 -0.54
CA ASP A 107 -5.20 2.24 -1.43
C ASP A 107 -3.85 2.29 -0.69
N THR A 108 -3.79 2.97 0.45
CA THR A 108 -2.57 3.05 1.28
C THR A 108 -2.24 1.72 1.91
N ASP A 109 -3.23 1.02 2.45
CA ASP A 109 -2.98 -0.26 3.09
C ASP A 109 -2.39 -1.29 2.12
N GLN A 110 -2.98 -1.43 0.93
CA GLN A 110 -2.46 -2.34 -0.10
C GLN A 110 -1.07 -1.92 -0.58
N GLY A 111 -0.80 -0.60 -0.65
CA GLY A 111 0.54 -0.06 -0.92
C GLY A 111 1.57 -0.51 0.12
N VAL A 112 1.22 -0.47 1.41
CA VAL A 112 2.07 -0.97 2.50
C VAL A 112 2.35 -2.46 2.34
N LEU A 113 1.34 -3.27 1.99
CA LEU A 113 1.53 -4.71 1.77
C LEU A 113 2.49 -5.01 0.61
N ILE A 114 2.43 -4.24 -0.47
CA ILE A 114 3.37 -4.35 -1.59
C ILE A 114 4.78 -4.03 -1.11
N LEU A 115 4.97 -2.89 -0.45
CA LEU A 115 6.27 -2.47 0.06
C LEU A 115 6.85 -3.51 1.02
N GLU A 116 6.03 -4.01 1.96
CA GLU A 116 6.44 -5.04 2.89
C GLU A 116 6.89 -6.30 2.16
N THR A 117 6.13 -6.77 1.16
CA THR A 117 6.48 -7.93 0.32
C THR A 117 7.84 -7.74 -0.35
N LEU A 118 8.11 -6.56 -0.92
CA LEU A 118 9.37 -6.24 -1.59
C LEU A 118 10.58 -6.18 -0.64
N THR A 119 10.38 -6.02 0.67
CA THR A 119 11.49 -6.08 1.64
C THR A 119 11.96 -7.50 1.94
N TYR A 120 11.20 -8.54 1.57
CA TYR A 120 11.62 -9.93 1.75
C TYR A 120 12.51 -10.40 0.59
N PRO A 121 13.60 -11.14 0.86
CA PRO A 121 14.54 -11.61 -0.19
C PRO A 121 13.91 -12.42 -1.33
N ASN A 122 12.76 -13.06 -1.08
CA ASN A 122 11.97 -13.81 -2.06
C ASN A 122 10.51 -13.34 -2.04
N GLY A 123 10.28 -12.02 -1.92
CA GLY A 123 8.95 -11.45 -2.05
C GLY A 123 8.37 -11.73 -3.45
N ASP A 124 7.30 -12.52 -3.51
CA ASP A 124 6.60 -12.87 -4.74
C ASP A 124 5.11 -12.50 -4.66
N ASP A 125 4.41 -12.69 -5.78
CA ASP A 125 2.97 -12.47 -5.90
C ASP A 125 2.16 -13.37 -4.95
N ILE A 126 2.63 -14.59 -4.69
CA ILE A 126 2.00 -15.52 -3.73
C ILE A 126 2.07 -14.98 -2.30
N MET A 127 3.22 -14.42 -1.90
CA MET A 127 3.40 -13.79 -0.59
C MET A 127 2.50 -12.56 -0.47
N PHE A 128 2.49 -11.71 -1.49
CA PHE A 128 1.58 -10.55 -1.53
C PHE A 128 0.13 -10.99 -1.39
N ALA A 129 -0.32 -12.00 -2.14
CA ALA A 129 -1.69 -12.52 -2.05
C ALA A 129 -2.05 -13.04 -0.65
N LYS A 130 -1.11 -13.70 0.05
CA LYS A 130 -1.30 -14.14 1.44
C LYS A 130 -1.44 -12.96 2.38
N LYS A 131 -0.63 -11.91 2.22
CA LYS A 131 -0.68 -10.67 3.01
C LYS A 131 -1.97 -9.91 2.77
N LEU A 132 -2.38 -9.75 1.51
CA LEU A 132 -3.64 -9.14 1.12
C LEU A 132 -4.83 -9.87 1.73
N ARG A 133 -4.86 -11.20 1.60
CA ARG A 133 -5.90 -12.03 2.23
C ARG A 133 -5.92 -11.87 3.75
N HIS A 134 -4.75 -11.82 4.39
CA HIS A 134 -4.67 -11.60 5.83
C HIS A 134 -5.27 -10.24 6.21
N TRP A 135 -4.85 -9.16 5.54
CA TRP A 135 -5.34 -7.81 5.77
C TRP A 135 -6.86 -7.69 5.53
N ILE A 136 -7.44 -8.33 4.51
CA ILE A 136 -8.90 -8.35 4.28
C ILE A 136 -9.67 -8.84 5.53
N TYR A 137 -9.11 -9.79 6.28
CA TYR A 137 -9.78 -10.39 7.45
C TYR A 137 -9.32 -9.86 8.81
N GLN A 138 -8.11 -9.29 8.90
CA GLN A 138 -7.46 -8.92 10.17
C GLN A 138 -7.01 -7.46 10.23
N CYS A 139 -6.83 -6.82 9.07
CA CYS A 139 -6.43 -5.42 8.93
C CYS A 139 -5.09 -5.11 9.62
N PHE A 140 -4.75 -3.84 9.79
CA PHE A 140 -3.63 -3.43 10.63
C PHE A 140 -4.12 -3.26 12.08
N SER A 141 -4.35 -4.38 12.75
CA SER A 141 -4.84 -4.43 14.13
C SER A 141 -3.95 -3.65 15.11
N GLU A 142 -2.66 -3.58 14.85
CA GLU A 142 -1.65 -2.84 15.59
C GLU A 142 -1.84 -1.31 15.49
N LEU A 143 -2.51 -0.84 14.44
CA LEU A 143 -2.89 0.56 14.23
C LEU A 143 -4.32 0.84 14.73
N GLY A 144 -4.98 -0.15 15.31
CA GLY A 144 -6.37 -0.05 15.77
C GLY A 144 -7.40 -0.19 14.64
N ASP A 145 -6.97 -0.54 13.43
CA ASP A 145 -7.88 -0.88 12.35
C ASP A 145 -8.47 -2.28 12.56
N CYS A 146 -9.77 -2.41 12.29
CA CYS A 146 -10.52 -3.63 12.52
C CYS A 146 -11.27 -4.14 11.29
N ARG A 147 -11.29 -3.41 10.16
CA ARG A 147 -11.95 -3.84 8.92
C ARG A 147 -11.26 -3.23 7.69
N GLY A 148 -11.07 -4.02 6.63
CA GLY A 148 -10.51 -3.57 5.34
C GLY A 148 -11.49 -2.65 4.63
N MET A 149 -11.61 -1.43 5.15
CA MET A 149 -12.63 -0.47 4.77
C MET A 149 -12.16 0.27 3.53
N GLY A 150 -13.01 0.29 2.49
CA GLY A 150 -12.66 0.86 1.17
C GLY A 150 -12.53 -0.22 0.10
N LEU A 151 -12.32 -1.48 0.51
CA LEU A 151 -12.08 -2.63 -0.36
C LEU A 151 -12.98 -2.68 -1.61
N GLY A 152 -12.34 -2.55 -2.77
CA GLY A 152 -13.00 -2.70 -4.06
C GLY A 152 -13.55 -4.11 -4.32
N ALA A 153 -14.66 -4.20 -5.06
CA ALA A 153 -15.36 -5.47 -5.33
C ALA A 153 -14.53 -6.53 -6.09
N ASN A 154 -13.48 -6.12 -6.79
CA ASN A 154 -12.58 -7.04 -7.50
C ASN A 154 -11.52 -7.64 -6.57
N VAL A 155 -11.14 -6.91 -5.52
CA VAL A 155 -10.11 -7.34 -4.56
C VAL A 155 -10.71 -8.23 -3.47
N SER A 156 -12.02 -8.11 -3.23
CA SER A 156 -12.75 -8.90 -2.22
C SER A 156 -13.16 -10.32 -2.65
N GLN A 157 -12.87 -10.72 -3.89
CA GLN A 157 -13.26 -12.02 -4.47
C GLN A 157 -12.32 -13.17 -4.10
#